data_AF-A0A5C6VRZ0-F1
#
_entry.id   AF-A0A5C6VRZ0-F1
#
_cell.length_a   1.000
_cell.length_b   1.000
_cell.length_c   1.000
_cell.angle_alpha   90.00
_cell.angle_beta   90.00
_cell.angle_gamma   90.00
#
_symmetry.space_group_name_H-M   'P 1'
#
loop_
_entity.id
_entity.type
_entity.pdbx_description
1 polymer ?
#
loop_
_entity_poly.entity_id
_entity_poly.type
_entity_poly.pdbx_seq_one_letter_code
_entity_poly.pdbx_strand_id
1 'polypeptide(L)'
;MSPWQDMERVTLAHAKRHNVAALHFGTPYSVSVGKRAFSLQFEPCRARYPLRMHARAMGEPMSLDCDVQALFPELNGQALTQAQEKAPQLIAEALDEWLSALEGAFGFAIDITGVSFDAAPPPGAYGLVLTHARSHRTAHFALDSPAVDQWLAHRAVPAAQMAGLGSRLSVRVPVCMAGPALSMQRLRKIRPGDALLVDPSHQYLRVPLRHGARRILLTQSGAHMAVDHPLIDDAGESTEMTSELIPANALTFSFDAVIGTLSFALDDLMRLRPGSIVSLQLPVRRHAVTLLCQGIPFARGELIDIDDALGVRIVDLTHLSDTRTAS
;
A
#
# COMPACT_ATOMS: atom_id res chain seq x y z
N MET A 1 6.97 -13.42 12.95
CA MET A 1 6.40 -12.69 11.80
C MET A 1 7.25 -11.45 11.61
N SER A 2 7.78 -11.24 10.40
CA SER A 2 8.70 -10.14 10.09
C SER A 2 7.90 -8.85 9.87
N PRO A 3 8.32 -7.68 10.38
CA PRO A 3 7.60 -6.42 10.17
C PRO A 3 7.51 -5.98 8.70
N TRP A 4 8.19 -6.69 7.78
CA TRP A 4 8.20 -6.42 6.33
C TRP A 4 7.82 -7.62 5.48
N GLN A 5 7.44 -8.77 6.06
CA GLN A 5 6.69 -9.79 5.32
C GLN A 5 5.29 -9.26 4.96
N ASP A 6 4.76 -8.36 5.78
CA ASP A 6 3.46 -7.72 5.59
C ASP A 6 3.53 -6.36 4.88
N MET A 7 4.72 -5.96 4.39
CA MET A 7 4.85 -4.82 3.49
C MET A 7 4.58 -5.30 2.08
N GLU A 8 3.30 -5.24 1.72
CA GLU A 8 2.83 -5.52 0.38
C GLU A 8 3.65 -4.68 -0.62
N ARG A 9 4.37 -5.38 -1.51
CA ARG A 9 5.08 -4.72 -2.61
C ARG A 9 4.04 -4.33 -3.64
N VAL A 10 3.61 -3.08 -3.57
CA VAL A 10 2.66 -2.51 -4.53
C VAL A 10 3.44 -1.78 -5.62
N THR A 11 3.08 -1.99 -6.89
CA THR A 11 3.70 -1.24 -7.99
C THR A 11 3.35 0.24 -7.87
N LEU A 12 4.19 1.13 -8.42
CA LEU A 12 3.86 2.56 -8.44
C LEU A 12 2.51 2.83 -9.13
N ALA A 13 2.17 2.04 -10.16
CA ALA A 13 0.88 2.14 -10.85
C ALA A 13 -0.28 1.80 -9.92
N HIS A 14 -0.20 0.67 -9.20
CA HIS A 14 -1.22 0.27 -8.23
C HIS A 14 -1.34 1.27 -7.07
N ALA A 15 -0.23 1.81 -6.58
CA ALA A 15 -0.25 2.83 -5.53
C ALA A 15 -0.94 4.13 -6.00
N LYS A 16 -0.63 4.60 -7.23
CA LYS A 16 -1.32 5.74 -7.83
C LYS A 16 -2.82 5.48 -7.96
N ARG A 17 -3.17 4.28 -8.43
CA ARG A 17 -4.54 3.84 -8.61
C ARG A 17 -5.33 3.88 -7.30
N HIS A 18 -4.79 3.27 -6.25
CA HIS A 18 -5.36 3.30 -4.89
C HIS A 18 -5.45 4.71 -4.33
N ASN A 19 -4.45 5.57 -4.56
CA ASN A 19 -4.49 6.96 -4.09
C ASN A 19 -5.66 7.74 -4.69
N VAL A 20 -5.93 7.56 -6.00
CA VAL A 20 -7.08 8.23 -6.64
C VAL A 20 -8.38 7.73 -6.01
N ALA A 21 -8.58 6.42 -5.89
CA ALA A 21 -9.81 5.89 -5.30
C ALA A 21 -9.97 6.25 -3.82
N ALA A 22 -8.87 6.32 -3.06
CA ALA A 22 -8.91 6.70 -1.65
C ALA A 22 -9.48 8.10 -1.42
N LEU A 23 -9.39 9.01 -2.40
CA LEU A 23 -10.06 10.31 -2.34
C LEU A 23 -11.59 10.21 -2.31
N HIS A 24 -12.13 9.08 -2.77
CA HIS A 24 -13.55 8.79 -2.87
C HIS A 24 -14.04 7.79 -1.80
N PHE A 25 -13.13 7.22 -1.00
CA PHE A 25 -13.47 6.28 0.08
C PHE A 25 -14.38 6.95 1.09
N GLY A 26 -15.33 6.20 1.65
CA GLY A 26 -16.25 6.68 2.68
C GLY A 26 -17.29 7.72 2.23
N THR A 27 -17.25 8.16 0.97
CA THR A 27 -18.28 9.03 0.39
C THR A 27 -19.29 8.16 -0.36
N PRO A 28 -20.56 8.11 0.06
CA PRO A 28 -21.60 7.42 -0.70
C PRO A 28 -21.98 8.23 -1.94
N TYR A 29 -22.05 7.55 -3.09
CA TYR A 29 -22.60 8.07 -4.34
C TYR A 29 -24.02 7.55 -4.53
N SER A 30 -24.96 8.47 -4.71
CA SER A 30 -26.31 8.10 -5.12
C SER A 30 -26.29 7.68 -6.58
N VAL A 31 -26.80 6.49 -6.85
CA VAL A 31 -26.93 5.92 -8.20
C VAL A 31 -28.40 5.63 -8.44
N SER A 32 -28.94 6.03 -9.58
CA SER A 32 -30.34 5.78 -9.95
C SER A 32 -30.41 5.14 -11.32
N VAL A 33 -31.10 4.00 -11.40
CA VAL A 33 -31.32 3.25 -12.65
C VAL A 33 -32.81 3.00 -12.79
N GLY A 34 -33.45 3.74 -13.71
CA GLY A 34 -34.90 3.74 -13.83
C GLY A 34 -35.58 4.14 -12.52
N LYS A 35 -36.35 3.23 -11.92
CA LYS A 35 -37.04 3.43 -10.63
C LYS A 35 -36.25 2.93 -9.42
N ARG A 36 -35.07 2.33 -9.63
CA ARG A 36 -34.23 1.75 -8.58
C ARG A 36 -33.19 2.77 -8.14
N ALA A 37 -32.89 2.77 -6.85
CA ALA A 37 -31.90 3.65 -6.25
C ALA A 37 -30.90 2.84 -5.42
N PHE A 38 -29.63 3.19 -5.55
CA PHE A 38 -28.51 2.55 -4.87
C PHE A 38 -27.60 3.60 -4.25
N SER A 39 -26.81 3.16 -3.28
CA SER A 39 -25.67 3.88 -2.76
C SER A 39 -24.40 3.09 -3.08
N LEU A 40 -23.48 3.69 -3.81
CA LEU A 40 -22.16 3.14 -4.11
C LEU A 40 -21.11 3.78 -3.18
N GLN A 41 -20.27 2.99 -2.54
CA GLN A 41 -19.19 3.47 -1.70
C GLN A 41 -17.91 2.69 -1.99
N PHE A 42 -16.77 3.38 -2.04
CA PHE A 42 -15.47 2.72 -2.15
C PHE A 42 -14.96 2.28 -0.76
N GLU A 43 -14.38 1.08 -0.69
CA GLU A 43 -13.83 0.46 0.52
C GLU A 43 -12.54 -0.33 0.21
N PRO A 44 -11.79 -0.77 1.24
CA PRO A 44 -10.72 -1.76 1.03
C PRO A 44 -11.27 -3.08 0.46
N CYS A 45 -10.52 -3.71 -0.45
CA CYS A 45 -10.88 -5.04 -0.95
C CYS A 45 -10.95 -6.07 0.18
N ARG A 46 -11.89 -7.00 0.06
CA ARG A 46 -11.91 -8.20 0.91
C ARG A 46 -10.76 -9.14 0.52
N ALA A 47 -10.38 -10.01 1.44
CA ALA A 47 -9.29 -10.95 1.20
C ALA A 47 -9.60 -11.95 0.06
N ARG A 48 -10.87 -12.32 -0.13
CA ARG A 48 -11.33 -13.29 -1.13
C ARG A 48 -12.73 -12.97 -1.61
N TYR A 49 -13.00 -13.35 -2.86
CA TYR A 49 -14.31 -13.28 -3.49
C TYR A 49 -14.63 -14.63 -4.15
N PRO A 50 -15.82 -15.21 -3.94
CA PRO A 50 -16.18 -16.51 -4.51
C PRO A 50 -16.29 -16.52 -6.04
N LEU A 51 -16.59 -15.37 -6.65
CA LEU A 51 -16.83 -15.23 -8.09
C LEU A 51 -15.94 -14.12 -8.66
N ARG A 52 -15.26 -14.41 -9.77
CA ARG A 52 -14.60 -13.44 -10.64
C ARG A 52 -15.30 -13.42 -11.98
N MET A 53 -15.72 -12.25 -12.42
CA MET A 53 -16.23 -11.99 -13.76
C MET A 53 -15.13 -11.34 -14.59
N HIS A 54 -14.83 -11.94 -15.72
CA HIS A 54 -14.04 -11.33 -16.78
C HIS A 54 -15.01 -10.56 -17.66
N ALA A 55 -14.77 -9.28 -17.87
CA ALA A 55 -15.67 -8.42 -18.61
C ALA A 55 -14.91 -7.42 -19.49
N ARG A 56 -15.65 -6.67 -20.31
CA ARG A 56 -15.15 -5.53 -21.06
C ARG A 56 -15.98 -4.29 -20.74
N ALA A 57 -15.29 -3.16 -20.57
CA ALA A 57 -15.90 -1.84 -20.43
C ALA A 57 -15.24 -0.89 -21.43
N MET A 58 -16.02 -0.21 -22.27
CA MET A 58 -15.51 0.66 -23.33
C MET A 58 -14.49 -0.06 -24.26
N GLY A 59 -14.65 -1.38 -24.44
CA GLY A 59 -13.73 -2.20 -25.24
C GLY A 59 -12.46 -2.66 -24.50
N GLU A 60 -12.15 -2.11 -23.33
CA GLU A 60 -11.00 -2.48 -22.51
C GLU A 60 -11.32 -3.67 -21.58
N PRO A 61 -10.35 -4.56 -21.30
CA PRO A 61 -10.55 -5.65 -20.36
C PRO A 61 -10.76 -5.11 -18.93
N MET A 62 -11.65 -5.75 -18.21
CA MET A 62 -11.87 -5.50 -16.79
C MET A 62 -12.09 -6.81 -16.03
N SER A 63 -11.77 -6.80 -14.75
CA SER A 63 -12.14 -7.87 -13.82
C SER A 63 -13.01 -7.32 -12.70
N LEU A 64 -14.08 -8.06 -12.41
CA LEU A 64 -15.04 -7.75 -11.36
C LEU A 64 -15.20 -8.98 -10.48
N ASP A 65 -14.63 -8.93 -9.29
CA ASP A 65 -14.79 -9.96 -8.28
C ASP A 65 -16.00 -9.63 -7.41
N CYS A 66 -16.85 -10.60 -7.09
CA CYS A 66 -18.11 -10.39 -6.39
C CYS A 66 -18.29 -11.39 -5.26
N ASP A 67 -18.77 -10.91 -4.11
CA ASP A 67 -19.26 -11.76 -3.03
C ASP A 67 -20.67 -12.27 -3.35
N VAL A 68 -20.77 -13.09 -4.40
CA VAL A 68 -22.06 -13.54 -4.94
C VAL A 68 -22.86 -14.34 -3.91
N GLN A 69 -22.20 -15.04 -2.98
CA GLN A 69 -22.87 -15.85 -1.96
C GLN A 69 -23.64 -14.99 -0.93
N ALA A 70 -23.20 -13.76 -0.68
CA ALA A 70 -23.94 -12.83 0.16
C ALA A 70 -25.24 -12.35 -0.49
N LEU A 71 -25.30 -12.35 -1.83
CA LEU A 71 -26.48 -11.92 -2.59
C LEU A 71 -27.40 -13.07 -2.95
N PHE A 72 -26.82 -14.19 -3.36
CA PHE A 72 -27.47 -15.36 -3.95
C PHE A 72 -26.75 -16.63 -3.46
N PRO A 73 -27.07 -17.13 -2.25
CA PRO A 73 -26.46 -18.34 -1.69
C PRO A 73 -26.55 -19.58 -2.60
N GLU A 74 -27.57 -19.63 -3.46
CA GLU A 74 -27.80 -20.65 -4.47
C GLU A 74 -26.74 -20.69 -5.58
N LEU A 75 -26.05 -19.57 -5.83
CA LEU A 75 -24.98 -19.46 -6.84
C LEU A 75 -23.63 -19.94 -6.26
N ASN A 76 -23.58 -21.21 -5.84
CA ASN A 76 -22.35 -21.82 -5.40
C ASN A 76 -21.51 -22.35 -6.57
N GLY A 77 -20.23 -22.64 -6.30
CA GLY A 77 -19.29 -23.11 -7.32
C GLY A 77 -19.73 -24.40 -8.03
N GLN A 78 -20.47 -25.30 -7.36
CA GLN A 78 -20.99 -26.52 -7.99
C GLN A 78 -22.09 -26.21 -9.01
N ALA A 79 -23.07 -25.39 -8.65
CA ALA A 79 -24.16 -24.98 -9.54
C ALA A 79 -23.62 -24.29 -10.81
N LEU A 80 -22.60 -23.45 -10.66
CA LEU A 80 -22.01 -22.72 -11.77
C LEU A 80 -21.06 -23.59 -12.61
N THR A 81 -20.35 -24.54 -12.00
CA THR A 81 -19.55 -25.53 -12.75
C THR A 81 -20.45 -26.42 -13.63
N GLN A 82 -21.65 -26.75 -13.16
CA GLN A 82 -22.64 -27.48 -13.95
C GLN A 82 -23.19 -26.65 -15.12
N ALA A 83 -23.27 -25.33 -14.97
CA ALA A 83 -23.74 -24.44 -16.03
C ALA A 83 -22.74 -24.29 -17.20
N GLN A 84 -21.46 -24.60 -16.98
CA GLN A 84 -20.39 -24.57 -18.00
C GLN A 84 -20.42 -23.30 -18.86
N GLU A 85 -20.59 -23.41 -20.19
CA GLU A 85 -20.60 -22.30 -21.14
C GLU A 85 -21.74 -21.30 -20.93
N LYS A 86 -22.81 -21.69 -20.22
CA LYS A 86 -23.93 -20.80 -19.89
C LYS A 86 -23.70 -20.01 -18.61
N ALA A 87 -22.65 -20.31 -17.85
CA ALA A 87 -22.39 -19.65 -16.57
C ALA A 87 -22.27 -18.11 -16.70
N PRO A 88 -21.57 -17.53 -17.69
CA PRO A 88 -21.50 -16.08 -17.85
C PRO A 88 -22.87 -15.42 -18.03
N GLN A 89 -23.73 -16.02 -18.85
CA GLN A 89 -25.09 -15.50 -19.09
C GLN A 89 -25.96 -15.57 -17.83
N LEU A 90 -25.95 -16.70 -17.11
CA LEU A 90 -26.72 -16.86 -15.87
C LEU A 90 -26.25 -15.88 -14.78
N ILE A 91 -24.94 -15.66 -14.69
CA ILE A 91 -24.37 -14.67 -13.77
C ILE A 91 -24.76 -13.25 -14.15
N ALA A 92 -24.70 -12.90 -15.44
CA ALA A 92 -25.15 -11.61 -15.93
C ALA A 92 -26.64 -11.36 -15.61
N GLU A 93 -27.49 -12.36 -15.84
CA GLU A 93 -28.92 -12.27 -15.53
C GLU A 93 -29.18 -12.15 -14.01
N ALA A 94 -28.48 -12.94 -13.19
CA ALA A 94 -28.64 -12.88 -11.73
C ALA A 94 -28.13 -11.56 -11.13
N LEU A 95 -27.06 -11.00 -11.71
CA LEU A 95 -26.45 -9.74 -11.26
C LEU A 95 -26.94 -8.51 -12.03
N ASP A 96 -27.91 -8.64 -12.94
CA ASP A 96 -28.39 -7.58 -13.84
C ASP A 96 -28.64 -6.26 -13.10
N GLU A 97 -29.34 -6.34 -11.97
CA GLU A 97 -29.66 -5.17 -11.15
C GLU A 97 -28.41 -4.44 -10.62
N TRP A 98 -27.40 -5.20 -10.21
CA TRP A 98 -26.16 -4.66 -9.65
C TRP A 98 -25.21 -4.18 -10.74
N LEU A 99 -25.12 -4.92 -11.85
CA LEU A 99 -24.35 -4.52 -13.03
C LEU A 99 -24.91 -3.23 -13.61
N SER A 100 -26.23 -3.15 -13.81
CA SER A 100 -26.91 -1.94 -14.27
C SER A 100 -26.62 -0.73 -13.37
N ALA A 101 -26.53 -0.94 -12.06
CA ALA A 101 -26.17 0.13 -11.12
C ALA A 101 -24.70 0.55 -11.24
N LEU A 102 -23.77 -0.39 -11.43
CA LEU A 102 -22.37 -0.04 -11.73
C LEU A 102 -22.26 0.71 -13.06
N GLU A 103 -22.96 0.27 -14.10
CA GLU A 103 -23.05 0.95 -15.39
C GLU A 103 -23.63 2.37 -15.25
N GLY A 104 -24.71 2.52 -14.48
CA GLY A 104 -25.31 3.82 -14.18
C GLY A 104 -24.39 4.74 -13.37
N ALA A 105 -23.54 4.17 -12.52
CA ALA A 105 -22.57 4.94 -11.73
C ALA A 105 -21.39 5.42 -12.60
N PHE A 106 -20.85 4.54 -13.43
CA PHE A 106 -19.64 4.81 -14.21
C PHE A 106 -19.90 5.38 -15.60
N GLY A 107 -21.12 5.24 -16.13
CA GLY A 107 -21.52 5.79 -17.43
C GLY A 107 -21.05 4.97 -18.64
N PHE A 108 -20.74 3.69 -18.45
CA PHE A 108 -20.39 2.76 -19.53
C PHE A 108 -21.03 1.39 -19.32
N ALA A 109 -21.21 0.62 -20.40
CA ALA A 109 -21.71 -0.74 -20.36
C ALA A 109 -20.63 -1.74 -19.93
N ILE A 110 -21.04 -2.80 -19.23
CA ILE A 110 -20.21 -3.91 -18.76
C ILE A 110 -20.65 -5.18 -19.47
N ASP A 111 -19.79 -5.71 -20.33
CA ASP A 111 -20.05 -6.95 -21.08
C ASP A 111 -19.27 -8.12 -20.46
N ILE A 112 -19.97 -9.09 -19.85
CA ILE A 112 -19.34 -10.25 -19.21
C ILE A 112 -18.94 -11.28 -20.28
N THR A 113 -17.64 -11.52 -20.38
CA THR A 113 -17.04 -12.44 -21.36
C THR A 113 -16.65 -13.79 -20.76
N GLY A 114 -16.56 -13.90 -19.43
CA GLY A 114 -16.23 -15.16 -18.76
C GLY A 114 -16.36 -15.08 -17.25
N VAL A 115 -16.28 -16.23 -16.59
CA VAL A 115 -16.31 -16.34 -15.12
C VAL A 115 -15.26 -17.32 -14.61
N SER A 116 -14.72 -17.05 -13.43
CA SER A 116 -13.85 -17.94 -12.67
C SER A 116 -14.20 -17.86 -11.17
N PHE A 117 -13.69 -18.80 -10.37
CA PHE A 117 -14.10 -18.97 -8.97
C PHE A 117 -12.95 -18.83 -7.98
N ASP A 118 -13.30 -18.50 -6.73
CA ASP A 118 -12.41 -18.48 -5.57
C ASP A 118 -11.16 -17.62 -5.74
N ALA A 119 -11.31 -16.49 -6.41
CA ALA A 119 -10.21 -15.61 -6.74
C ALA A 119 -9.84 -14.65 -5.59
N ALA A 120 -8.54 -14.45 -5.40
CA ALA A 120 -8.03 -13.29 -4.66
C ALA A 120 -8.04 -12.07 -5.58
N PRO A 121 -8.48 -10.90 -5.11
CA PRO A 121 -8.53 -9.69 -5.94
C PRO A 121 -7.15 -9.37 -6.53
N PRO A 122 -7.09 -8.88 -7.78
CA PRO A 122 -5.81 -8.55 -8.37
C PRO A 122 -5.17 -7.40 -7.58
N PRO A 123 -3.84 -7.36 -7.47
CA PRO A 123 -3.15 -6.26 -6.82
C PRO A 123 -3.55 -4.94 -7.47
N GLY A 124 -3.98 -3.95 -6.68
CA GLY A 124 -4.44 -2.66 -7.19
C GLY A 124 -5.95 -2.55 -7.44
N ALA A 125 -6.73 -3.62 -7.25
CA ALA A 125 -8.19 -3.55 -7.34
C ALA A 125 -8.80 -2.59 -6.29
N TYR A 126 -9.98 -2.06 -6.63
CA TYR A 126 -10.81 -1.22 -5.76
C TYR A 126 -11.88 -2.05 -5.09
N GLY A 127 -12.05 -1.93 -3.77
CA GLY A 127 -13.23 -2.46 -3.10
C GLY A 127 -14.42 -1.51 -3.32
N LEU A 128 -15.58 -2.08 -3.60
CA LEU A 128 -16.82 -1.35 -3.81
C LEU A 128 -17.94 -2.02 -3.01
N VAL A 129 -18.75 -1.20 -2.35
CA VAL A 129 -20.02 -1.59 -1.73
C VAL A 129 -21.13 -0.92 -2.50
N LEU A 130 -22.07 -1.72 -3.00
CA LEU A 130 -23.29 -1.22 -3.62
C LEU A 130 -24.48 -1.67 -2.77
N THR A 131 -25.21 -0.71 -2.20
CA THR A 131 -26.37 -0.99 -1.34
C THR A 131 -27.65 -0.52 -2.00
N HIS A 132 -28.61 -1.43 -2.16
CA HIS A 132 -29.92 -1.10 -2.73
C HIS A 132 -30.76 -0.34 -1.68
N ALA A 133 -31.22 0.87 -2.02
CA ALA A 133 -31.81 1.80 -1.05
C ALA A 133 -33.10 1.28 -0.37
N ARG A 134 -33.93 0.53 -1.10
CA ARG A 134 -35.22 0.00 -0.57
C ARG A 134 -35.09 -1.34 0.18
N SER A 135 -34.36 -2.30 -0.38
CA SER A 135 -34.22 -3.64 0.20
C SER A 135 -33.08 -3.73 1.22
N HIS A 136 -32.19 -2.74 1.26
CA HIS A 136 -30.97 -2.73 2.06
C HIS A 136 -30.03 -3.92 1.78
N ARG A 137 -30.24 -4.65 0.68
CA ARG A 137 -29.28 -5.66 0.21
C ARG A 137 -28.00 -4.96 -0.21
N THR A 138 -26.87 -5.63 0.01
CA THR A 138 -25.55 -5.08 -0.27
C THR A 138 -24.72 -6.07 -1.07
N ALA A 139 -24.20 -5.60 -2.19
CA ALA A 139 -23.24 -6.30 -3.02
C ALA A 139 -21.83 -5.77 -2.75
N HIS A 140 -20.88 -6.67 -2.52
CA HIS A 140 -19.47 -6.31 -2.40
C HIS A 140 -18.72 -6.74 -3.65
N PHE A 141 -17.97 -5.82 -4.22
CA PHE A 141 -17.13 -6.06 -5.38
C PHE A 141 -15.67 -5.71 -5.11
N ALA A 142 -14.76 -6.37 -5.82
CA ALA A 142 -13.45 -5.81 -6.13
C ALA A 142 -13.34 -5.60 -7.64
N LEU A 143 -12.81 -4.46 -8.06
CA LEU A 143 -12.78 -4.06 -9.47
C LEU A 143 -11.37 -3.65 -9.90
N ASP A 144 -10.92 -4.18 -11.04
CA ASP A 144 -9.78 -3.68 -11.79
C ASP A 144 -10.25 -3.35 -13.22
N SER A 145 -10.27 -2.06 -13.56
CA SER A 145 -10.72 -1.55 -14.85
C SER A 145 -10.05 -0.22 -15.22
N PRO A 146 -9.31 -0.13 -16.35
CA PRO A 146 -8.77 1.13 -16.84
C PRO A 146 -9.85 2.20 -17.09
N ALA A 147 -11.07 1.78 -17.47
CA ALA A 147 -12.19 2.69 -17.67
C ALA A 147 -12.62 3.38 -16.37
N VAL A 148 -12.60 2.65 -15.23
CA VAL A 148 -12.87 3.25 -13.92
C VAL A 148 -11.74 4.16 -13.45
N ASP A 149 -10.48 3.83 -13.77
CA ASP A 149 -9.35 4.72 -13.46
C ASP A 149 -9.53 6.07 -14.15
N GLN A 150 -9.90 6.05 -15.43
CA GLN A 150 -10.19 7.26 -16.19
C GLN A 150 -11.38 8.00 -15.59
N TRP A 151 -12.48 7.30 -15.29
CA TRP A 151 -13.66 7.90 -14.65
C TRP A 151 -13.31 8.61 -13.33
N LEU A 152 -12.52 7.96 -12.48
CA LEU A 152 -12.06 8.50 -11.21
C LEU A 152 -11.16 9.73 -11.42
N ALA A 153 -10.21 9.66 -12.36
CA ALA A 153 -9.27 10.74 -12.64
C ALA A 153 -9.97 12.03 -13.15
N HIS A 154 -11.11 11.91 -13.83
CA HIS A 154 -11.88 13.05 -14.33
C HIS A 154 -12.87 13.61 -13.30
N ARG A 155 -13.08 12.93 -12.16
CA ARG A 155 -13.99 13.42 -11.12
C ARG A 155 -13.29 14.38 -10.17
N ALA A 156 -13.83 15.58 -10.08
CA ALA A 156 -13.47 16.50 -9.02
C ALA A 156 -13.95 15.94 -7.67
N VAL A 157 -13.05 15.91 -6.69
CA VAL A 157 -13.39 15.61 -5.30
C VAL A 157 -13.83 16.93 -4.65
N PRO A 158 -15.08 17.04 -4.16
CA PRO A 158 -15.53 18.27 -3.51
C PRO A 158 -14.61 18.66 -2.35
N ALA A 159 -14.24 19.94 -2.25
CA ALA A 159 -13.33 20.42 -1.21
C ALA A 159 -13.79 20.08 0.22
N ALA A 160 -15.10 20.06 0.47
CA ALA A 160 -15.69 19.65 1.74
C ALA A 160 -15.38 18.18 2.10
N GLN A 161 -15.26 17.30 1.10
CA GLN A 161 -14.90 15.89 1.31
C GLN A 161 -13.39 15.72 1.54
N MET A 162 -12.57 16.63 1.00
CA MET A 162 -11.13 16.63 1.25
C MET A 162 -10.79 16.90 2.72
N ALA A 163 -11.59 17.70 3.41
CA ALA A 163 -11.39 18.02 4.84
C ALA A 163 -11.43 16.79 5.75
N GLY A 164 -12.10 15.70 5.33
CA GLY A 164 -12.15 14.43 6.07
C GLY A 164 -11.21 13.35 5.53
N LEU A 165 -10.45 13.60 4.46
CA LEU A 165 -9.51 12.60 3.93
C LEU A 165 -8.31 12.40 4.85
N GLY A 166 -7.81 13.47 5.46
CA GLY A 166 -6.61 13.41 6.30
C GLY A 166 -6.75 12.45 7.49
N SER A 167 -7.94 12.35 8.09
CA SER A 167 -8.21 11.43 9.19
C SER A 167 -8.40 9.97 8.74
N ARG A 168 -8.68 9.72 7.46
CA ARG A 168 -8.96 8.38 6.90
C ARG A 168 -7.74 7.76 6.21
N LEU A 169 -6.87 8.59 5.64
CA LEU A 169 -5.66 8.14 4.97
C LEU A 169 -4.60 7.77 6.02
N SER A 170 -4.32 6.48 6.15
CA SER A 170 -3.25 6.02 7.03
C SER A 170 -1.92 5.91 6.29
N VAL A 171 -0.88 6.52 6.85
CA VAL A 171 0.49 6.47 6.36
C VAL A 171 1.32 5.62 7.31
N ARG A 172 1.95 4.58 6.76
CA ARG A 172 2.95 3.78 7.48
C ARG A 172 4.28 4.51 7.48
N VAL A 173 4.75 4.90 8.66
CA VAL A 173 5.99 5.65 8.88
C VAL A 173 7.02 4.76 9.57
N PRO A 174 8.10 4.38 8.89
CA PRO A 174 9.22 3.65 9.47
C PRO A 174 9.86 4.42 10.63
N VAL A 175 10.23 3.68 11.69
CA VAL A 175 11.13 4.17 12.73
C VAL A 175 12.49 3.55 12.51
N CYS A 176 13.50 4.39 12.37
CA CYS A 176 14.84 3.99 11.96
C CYS A 176 15.88 4.35 13.01
N MET A 177 16.96 3.56 13.06
CA MET A 177 18.25 3.93 13.65
C MET A 177 19.25 4.18 12.53
N ALA A 178 20.05 5.23 12.64
CA ALA A 178 21.11 5.51 11.68
C ALA A 178 22.28 4.52 11.86
N GLY A 179 22.80 4.03 10.74
CA GLY A 179 24.07 3.32 10.69
C GLY A 179 25.19 4.20 10.11
N PRO A 180 26.47 3.79 10.27
CA PRO A 180 27.59 4.49 9.66
C PRO A 180 27.54 4.42 8.14
N ALA A 181 28.16 5.38 7.46
CA ALA A 181 28.31 5.32 6.01
C ALA A 181 29.20 4.13 5.61
N LEU A 182 28.76 3.37 4.62
CA LEU A 182 29.47 2.22 4.06
C LEU A 182 29.99 2.56 2.67
N SER A 183 31.25 2.23 2.40
CA SER A 183 31.78 2.32 1.04
C SER A 183 31.13 1.29 0.12
N MET A 184 31.09 1.58 -1.18
CA MET A 184 30.59 0.63 -2.19
C MET A 184 31.30 -0.73 -2.12
N GLN A 185 32.61 -0.72 -1.81
CA GLN A 185 33.37 -1.96 -1.63
C GLN A 185 32.90 -2.75 -0.41
N ARG A 186 32.58 -2.09 0.71
CA ARG A 186 32.02 -2.76 1.89
C ARG A 186 30.64 -3.32 1.58
N LEU A 187 29.74 -2.52 0.99
CA LEU A 187 28.39 -2.96 0.60
C LEU A 187 28.40 -4.24 -0.24
N ARG A 188 29.31 -4.34 -1.22
CA ARG A 188 29.45 -5.54 -2.09
C ARG A 188 29.96 -6.79 -1.35
N LYS A 189 30.63 -6.62 -0.22
CA LYS A 189 31.25 -7.72 0.55
C LYS A 189 30.35 -8.23 1.67
N ILE A 190 29.25 -7.54 1.96
CA ILE A 190 28.30 -7.91 2.99
C ILE A 190 27.74 -9.30 2.71
N ARG A 191 27.67 -10.13 3.76
CA ARG A 191 27.15 -11.50 3.73
C ARG A 191 26.22 -11.77 4.91
N PRO A 192 25.34 -12.77 4.81
CA PRO A 192 24.68 -13.33 5.99
C PRO A 192 25.71 -13.73 7.05
N GLY A 193 25.44 -13.36 8.30
CA GLY A 193 26.34 -13.51 9.45
C GLY A 193 27.09 -12.24 9.83
N ASP A 194 27.32 -11.31 8.89
CA ASP A 194 27.98 -10.03 9.19
C ASP A 194 27.14 -9.18 10.14
N ALA A 195 27.79 -8.42 11.01
CA ALA A 195 27.14 -7.46 11.90
C ALA A 195 27.44 -6.02 11.49
N LEU A 196 26.40 -5.21 11.35
CA LEU A 196 26.52 -3.78 11.10
C LEU A 196 26.13 -3.00 12.35
N LEU A 197 27.01 -2.14 12.86
CA LEU A 197 26.72 -1.30 14.02
C LEU A 197 25.68 -0.24 13.67
N VAL A 198 24.80 0.06 14.62
CA VAL A 198 23.79 1.12 14.52
C VAL A 198 23.88 2.02 15.75
N ASP A 199 23.46 3.27 15.60
CA ASP A 199 23.45 4.21 16.71
C ASP A 199 22.06 4.22 17.39
N PRO A 200 21.92 3.65 18.60
CA PRO A 200 20.65 3.62 19.32
C PRO A 200 20.22 5.00 19.82
N SER A 201 21.14 5.97 19.92
CA SER A 201 20.85 7.33 20.39
C SER A 201 20.19 8.20 19.31
N HIS A 202 20.31 7.82 18.04
CA HIS A 202 19.75 8.54 16.89
C HIS A 202 18.60 7.76 16.25
N GLN A 203 17.46 7.75 16.94
CA GLN A 203 16.21 7.22 16.41
C GLN A 203 15.40 8.31 15.74
N TYR A 204 14.77 7.99 14.61
CA TYR A 204 13.96 8.98 13.89
C TYR A 204 12.81 8.33 13.11
N LEU A 205 11.77 9.13 12.86
CA LEU A 205 10.72 8.80 11.90
C LEU A 205 11.20 9.10 10.49
N ARG A 206 11.07 8.15 9.57
CA ARG A 206 11.35 8.36 8.14
C ARG A 206 10.05 8.59 7.38
N VAL A 207 9.55 9.82 7.39
CA VAL A 207 8.27 10.18 6.76
C VAL A 207 8.40 10.17 5.24
N PRO A 208 7.68 9.29 4.51
CA PRO A 208 7.77 9.23 3.06
C PRO A 208 7.14 10.49 2.44
N LEU A 209 7.83 11.10 1.47
CA LEU A 209 7.37 12.24 0.68
C LEU A 209 7.38 11.89 -0.81
N ARG A 210 6.72 12.71 -1.63
CA ARG A 210 6.68 12.50 -3.10
C ARG A 210 8.08 12.38 -3.72
N HIS A 211 9.05 13.13 -3.21
CA HIS A 211 10.40 13.23 -3.75
C HIS A 211 11.49 12.77 -2.77
N GLY A 212 11.18 11.80 -1.90
CA GLY A 212 12.16 11.25 -0.95
C GLY A 212 11.54 10.93 0.39
N ALA A 213 12.23 11.25 1.47
CA ALA A 213 11.70 11.15 2.81
C ALA A 213 12.19 12.34 3.64
N ARG A 214 11.42 12.69 4.67
CA ARG A 214 11.86 13.61 5.72
C ARG A 214 12.14 12.81 6.97
N ARG A 215 13.29 13.08 7.59
CA ARG A 215 13.64 12.47 8.86
C ARG A 215 13.23 13.39 10.01
N ILE A 216 12.62 12.83 11.05
CA ILE A 216 12.20 13.57 12.24
C ILE A 216 12.80 12.87 13.46
N LEU A 217 13.72 13.54 14.14
CA LEU A 217 14.41 12.97 15.30
C LEU A 217 13.42 12.65 16.41
N LEU A 218 13.65 11.52 17.05
CA LEU A 218 12.95 11.08 18.24
C LEU A 218 13.91 11.08 19.42
N THR A 219 13.46 11.64 20.54
CA THR A 219 14.19 11.60 21.82
C THR A 219 13.45 10.70 22.79
N GLN A 220 14.20 9.98 23.63
CA GLN A 220 13.59 9.16 24.67
C GLN A 220 13.13 10.05 25.82
N SER A 221 11.85 9.97 26.17
CA SER A 221 11.23 10.66 27.31
C SER A 221 10.59 9.62 28.22
N GLY A 222 11.40 9.07 29.14
CA GLY A 222 11.01 7.97 30.01
C GLY A 222 10.72 6.68 29.22
N ALA A 223 9.47 6.20 29.30
CA ALA A 223 9.01 5.00 28.60
C ALA A 223 8.48 5.26 27.18
N HIS A 224 8.48 6.53 26.73
CA HIS A 224 7.94 6.93 25.44
C HIS A 224 9.00 7.62 24.58
N MET A 225 8.75 7.70 23.28
CA MET A 225 9.54 8.51 22.37
C MET A 225 8.79 9.82 22.11
N ALA A 226 9.51 10.93 22.19
CA ALA A 226 8.99 12.25 21.84
C ALA A 226 9.58 12.70 20.51
N VAL A 227 8.75 13.31 19.67
CA VAL A 227 9.20 14.05 18.50
C VAL A 227 10.03 15.22 18.99
N ASP A 228 11.24 15.34 18.50
CA ASP A 228 12.10 16.48 18.77
C ASP A 228 12.03 17.45 17.59
N HIS A 229 12.98 17.43 16.68
CA HIS A 229 13.02 18.32 15.53
C HIS A 229 13.16 17.56 14.21
N PRO A 230 12.71 18.14 13.08
CA PRO A 230 13.03 17.58 11.78
C PRO A 230 14.55 17.62 11.57
N LEU A 231 15.13 16.47 11.22
CA LEU A 231 16.50 16.44 10.73
C LEU A 231 16.47 17.09 9.35
N ILE A 232 17.22 18.17 9.19
CA ILE A 232 17.50 18.73 7.88
C ILE A 232 18.52 17.77 7.29
N ASP A 233 18.07 16.91 6.36
CA ASP A 233 19.03 16.21 5.51
C ASP A 233 19.72 17.34 4.72
N ASP A 234 20.99 17.61 5.03
CA ASP A 234 21.84 18.59 4.33
C ASP A 234 22.12 18.13 2.88
N ALA A 235 21.07 17.87 2.11
CA ALA A 235 21.07 17.76 0.67
C ALA A 235 21.09 19.15 0.00
N GLY A 236 21.53 20.18 0.73
CA GLY A 236 21.55 21.58 0.34
C GLY A 236 22.92 22.24 0.39
N GLU A 237 23.95 21.59 0.95
CA GLU A 237 25.30 21.93 0.53
C GLU A 237 25.46 21.36 -0.88
N SER A 238 25.18 22.22 -1.85
CA SER A 238 25.63 22.07 -3.23
C SER A 238 27.06 21.57 -3.14
N THR A 239 27.28 20.26 -3.37
CA THR A 239 28.59 19.73 -3.66
C THR A 239 29.13 20.66 -4.72
N GLU A 240 30.08 21.52 -4.35
CA GLU A 240 30.86 22.26 -5.32
C GLU A 240 31.29 21.20 -6.32
N MET A 241 30.84 21.32 -7.56
CA MET A 241 31.19 20.40 -8.63
C MET A 241 32.69 20.58 -8.88
N THR A 242 33.49 19.98 -8.02
CA THR A 242 34.88 19.72 -8.29
C THR A 242 34.87 18.71 -9.42
N SER A 243 35.40 19.10 -10.57
CA SER A 243 35.45 18.29 -11.81
C SER A 243 36.35 17.04 -11.68
N GLU A 244 36.57 16.56 -10.47
CA GLU A 244 37.38 15.39 -10.19
C GLU A 244 36.49 14.14 -10.26
N LEU A 245 36.87 13.22 -11.14
CA LEU A 245 36.22 11.92 -11.24
C LEU A 245 36.48 11.13 -9.96
N ILE A 246 35.49 11.06 -9.08
CA ILE A 246 35.55 10.22 -7.87
C ILE A 246 35.47 8.75 -8.30
N PRO A 247 36.44 7.89 -7.91
CA PRO A 247 36.35 6.47 -8.19
C PRO A 247 35.09 5.86 -7.59
N ALA A 248 34.35 5.03 -8.34
CA ALA A 248 33.10 4.42 -7.89
C ALA A 248 33.22 3.64 -6.57
N ASN A 249 34.40 3.11 -6.24
CA ASN A 249 34.65 2.39 -4.99
C ASN A 249 34.84 3.31 -3.77
N ALA A 250 35.12 4.59 -3.99
CA ALA A 250 35.23 5.61 -2.95
C ALA A 250 33.85 6.21 -2.57
N LEU A 251 32.80 5.88 -3.32
CA LEU A 251 31.43 6.28 -2.98
C LEU A 251 31.01 5.65 -1.65
N THR A 252 30.49 6.48 -0.76
CA THR A 252 29.96 6.09 0.55
C THR A 252 28.46 6.32 0.60
N PHE A 253 27.76 5.40 1.25
CA PHE A 253 26.30 5.44 1.37
C PHE A 253 25.92 5.24 2.83
N SER A 254 25.06 6.12 3.34
CA SER A 254 24.41 5.90 4.63
C SER A 254 23.43 4.74 4.53
N PHE A 255 23.30 4.00 5.63
CA PHE A 255 22.25 3.00 5.77
C PHE A 255 21.44 3.24 7.03
N ASP A 256 20.19 2.78 6.98
CA ASP A 256 19.21 2.93 8.05
C ASP A 256 18.71 1.55 8.45
N ALA A 257 18.66 1.26 9.74
CA ALA A 257 18.04 0.06 10.27
C ALA A 257 16.61 0.37 10.71
N VAL A 258 15.63 -0.24 10.04
CA VAL A 258 14.22 -0.05 10.38
C VAL A 258 13.85 -0.99 11.52
N ILE A 259 13.61 -0.40 12.69
CA ILE A 259 13.31 -1.11 13.94
C ILE A 259 11.81 -1.26 14.18
N GLY A 260 10.98 -0.47 13.51
CA GLY A 260 9.53 -0.54 13.65
C GLY A 260 8.80 0.28 12.58
N THR A 261 7.47 0.22 12.62
CA THR A 261 6.61 1.04 11.76
C THR A 261 5.41 1.49 12.54
N LEU A 262 5.13 2.78 12.48
CA LEU A 262 3.95 3.40 13.06
C LEU A 262 2.93 3.68 11.96
N SER A 263 1.65 3.57 12.27
CA SER A 263 0.58 3.99 11.36
C SER A 263 0.01 5.31 11.88
N PHE A 264 0.08 6.36 11.07
CA PHE A 264 -0.50 7.67 11.39
C PHE A 264 -1.67 7.93 10.46
N ALA A 265 -2.74 8.56 10.95
CA ALA A 265 -3.61 9.29 10.02
C ALA A 265 -2.80 10.46 9.44
N LEU A 266 -3.06 10.84 8.18
CA LEU A 266 -2.37 11.97 7.54
C LEU A 266 -2.54 13.26 8.35
N ASP A 267 -3.71 13.49 8.95
CA ASP A 267 -3.94 14.63 9.85
C ASP A 267 -3.04 14.61 11.09
N ASP A 268 -2.84 13.44 11.69
CA ASP A 268 -1.97 13.29 12.86
C ASP A 268 -0.50 13.53 12.47
N LEU A 269 -0.10 13.00 11.32
CA LEU A 269 1.24 13.20 10.74
C LEU A 269 1.52 14.69 10.48
N MET A 270 0.53 15.41 9.94
CA MET A 270 0.62 16.85 9.70
C MET A 270 0.65 17.69 10.98
N ARG A 271 0.16 17.15 12.09
CA ARG A 271 0.13 17.81 13.41
C ARG A 271 1.34 17.48 14.29
N LEU A 272 2.24 16.60 13.84
CA LEU A 272 3.47 16.29 14.58
C LEU A 272 4.28 17.57 14.79
N ARG A 273 4.71 17.78 16.03
CA ARG A 273 5.49 18.93 16.48
C ARG A 273 6.46 18.49 17.57
N PRO A 274 7.51 19.28 17.85
CA PRO A 274 8.35 19.04 19.02
C PRO A 274 7.52 18.83 20.28
N GLY A 275 7.82 17.77 21.02
CA GLY A 275 7.09 17.30 22.20
C GLY A 275 5.92 16.35 21.93
N SER A 276 5.52 16.11 20.67
CA SER A 276 4.51 15.08 20.36
C SER A 276 5.00 13.70 20.79
N ILE A 277 4.19 12.96 21.55
CA ILE A 277 4.56 11.63 22.04
C ILE A 277 4.14 10.57 21.00
N VAL A 278 5.06 9.69 20.63
CA VAL A 278 4.80 8.52 19.79
C VAL A 278 5.06 7.23 20.56
N SER A 279 4.10 6.31 20.52
CA SER A 279 4.21 5.02 21.19
C SER A 279 4.78 3.99 20.23
N LEU A 280 6.07 3.69 20.38
CA LEU A 280 6.70 2.62 19.63
C LEU A 280 6.50 1.29 20.35
N GLN A 281 5.49 0.52 19.93
CA GLN A 281 5.37 -0.87 20.38
C GLN A 281 6.33 -1.75 19.58
N LEU A 282 7.59 -1.80 20.02
CA LEU A 282 8.57 -2.74 19.49
C LEU A 282 8.14 -4.17 19.87
N PRO A 283 7.92 -5.09 18.91
CA PRO A 283 7.61 -6.47 19.24
C PRO A 283 8.81 -7.12 19.94
N VAL A 284 8.69 -7.32 21.26
CA VAL A 284 9.74 -7.83 22.17
C VAL A 284 10.32 -9.20 21.76
N ARG A 285 9.67 -9.93 20.83
CA ARG A 285 9.96 -11.35 20.59
C ARG A 285 10.73 -11.68 19.32
N ARG A 286 10.94 -10.74 18.40
CA ARG A 286 11.82 -10.92 17.23
C ARG A 286 12.34 -9.57 16.79
N HIS A 287 13.60 -9.26 17.09
CA HIS A 287 14.29 -8.04 16.67
C HIS A 287 14.60 -8.02 15.16
N ALA A 288 13.68 -8.52 14.33
CA ALA A 288 13.84 -8.56 12.90
C ALA A 288 13.80 -7.13 12.36
N VAL A 289 14.89 -6.71 11.72
CA VAL A 289 15.06 -5.39 11.15
C VAL A 289 15.31 -5.48 9.65
N THR A 290 14.91 -4.43 8.95
CA THR A 290 15.24 -4.25 7.53
C THR A 290 16.30 -3.17 7.42
N LEU A 291 17.35 -3.45 6.67
CA LEU A 291 18.41 -2.51 6.37
C LEU A 291 18.13 -1.82 5.04
N LEU A 292 18.10 -0.50 5.06
CA LEU A 292 17.89 0.36 3.90
C LEU A 292 19.19 1.06 3.56
N CYS A 293 19.57 1.10 2.29
CA CYS A 293 20.65 1.94 1.77
C CYS A 293 20.00 3.01 0.90
N GLN A 294 20.10 4.29 1.29
CA GLN A 294 19.39 5.39 0.62
C GLN A 294 17.87 5.13 0.46
N GLY A 295 17.25 4.50 1.47
CA GLY A 295 15.83 4.13 1.45
C GLY A 295 15.48 2.86 0.67
N ILE A 296 16.44 2.21 0.01
CA ILE A 296 16.23 0.96 -0.73
C ILE A 296 16.60 -0.23 0.18
N PRO A 297 15.68 -1.20 0.41
CA PRO A 297 16.00 -2.40 1.17
C PRO A 297 17.10 -3.21 0.49
N PHE A 298 18.17 -3.53 1.22
CA PHE A 298 19.27 -4.36 0.70
C PHE A 298 19.53 -5.61 1.56
N ALA A 299 19.11 -5.63 2.82
CA ALA A 299 19.32 -6.76 3.71
C ALA A 299 18.26 -6.83 4.82
N ARG A 300 18.13 -8.01 5.42
CA ARG A 300 17.34 -8.28 6.61
C ARG A 300 18.25 -8.83 7.69
N GLY A 301 17.97 -8.48 8.94
CA GLY A 301 18.80 -8.90 10.06
C GLY A 301 18.06 -8.96 11.37
N GLU A 302 18.81 -9.21 12.43
CA GLU A 302 18.36 -9.23 13.81
C GLU A 302 19.19 -8.25 14.64
N LEU A 303 18.56 -7.44 15.50
CA LEU A 303 19.32 -6.65 16.47
C LEU A 303 20.05 -7.59 17.44
N ILE A 304 21.32 -7.30 17.67
CA ILE A 304 22.20 -7.98 18.60
C ILE A 304 23.00 -6.94 19.38
N ASP A 305 23.26 -7.22 20.65
CA ASP A 305 24.21 -6.44 21.45
C ASP A 305 25.62 -7.03 21.28
N ILE A 306 26.60 -6.17 21.01
CA ILE A 306 28.02 -6.51 20.82
C ILE A 306 28.84 -5.55 21.67
N ASP A 307 29.39 -6.02 22.79
CA ASP A 307 30.32 -5.25 23.64
C ASP A 307 29.83 -3.81 23.92
N ASP A 308 28.62 -3.68 24.45
CA ASP A 308 27.92 -2.41 24.75
C ASP A 308 27.54 -1.55 23.52
N ALA A 309 27.70 -2.07 22.30
CA ALA A 309 27.20 -1.46 21.07
C ALA A 309 26.00 -2.25 20.50
N LEU A 310 25.03 -1.54 19.93
CA LEU A 310 23.91 -2.16 19.24
C LEU A 310 24.31 -2.44 17.77
N GLY A 311 24.08 -3.66 17.33
CA GLY A 311 24.36 -4.10 15.96
C GLY A 311 23.18 -4.80 15.31
N VAL A 312 23.24 -4.95 14.00
CA VAL A 312 22.31 -5.72 13.19
C VAL A 312 23.08 -6.87 12.56
N ARG A 313 22.82 -8.10 13.00
CA ARG A 313 23.35 -9.30 12.36
C ARG A 313 22.52 -9.62 11.13
N ILE A 314 23.16 -9.67 9.97
CA ILE A 314 22.50 -9.93 8.70
C ILE A 314 22.11 -11.40 8.63
N VAL A 315 20.86 -11.65 8.33
CA VAL A 315 20.29 -12.99 8.16
C VAL A 315 20.12 -13.31 6.68
N ASP A 316 19.72 -12.31 5.89
CA ASP A 316 19.39 -12.49 4.48
C ASP A 316 19.70 -11.21 3.67
N LEU A 317 20.12 -11.38 2.43
CA LEU A 317 20.34 -10.27 1.50
C LEU A 317 19.14 -10.14 0.57
N THR A 318 18.67 -8.90 0.38
CA THR A 318 17.64 -8.63 -0.61
C THR A 318 18.32 -8.62 -1.97
N HIS A 319 18.41 -9.78 -2.62
CA HIS A 319 18.95 -9.85 -3.97
C HIS A 319 18.13 -8.95 -4.90
N LEU A 320 18.79 -7.99 -5.57
CA LEU A 320 18.27 -7.35 -6.78
C LEU A 320 18.22 -8.40 -7.89
N SER A 321 17.20 -9.26 -7.88
CA SER A 321 16.97 -10.24 -8.95
C SER A 321 15.90 -9.80 -9.95
N ASP A 322 15.36 -8.59 -9.85
CA ASP A 322 14.25 -8.09 -10.70
C ASP A 322 14.67 -7.15 -11.85
N THR A 323 15.93 -7.13 -12.27
CA THR A 323 16.38 -6.45 -13.51
C THR A 323 16.67 -7.42 -14.67
N ARG A 324 15.99 -8.58 -14.72
CA ARG A 324 15.94 -9.47 -15.90
C ARG A 324 14.51 -9.85 -16.31
N THR A 325 13.62 -8.88 -16.41
CA THR A 325 12.43 -8.97 -17.28
C THR A 325 12.09 -7.57 -17.81
N ALA A 326 12.92 -7.09 -18.73
CA ALA A 326 12.53 -6.15 -19.75
C ALA A 326 13.23 -6.63 -21.03
N SER A 327 12.54 -7.54 -21.70
CA SER A 327 12.66 -7.77 -23.14
C SER A 327 12.37 -6.49 -23.91
#